data_AF-A0A2H5Z7P0-F1
#
_entry.id   AF-A0A2H5Z7P0-F1
#
_cell.length_a   1.000
_cell.length_b   1.000
_cell.length_c   1.000
_cell.angle_alpha   90.00
_cell.angle_beta   90.00
_cell.angle_gamma   90.00
#
_symmetry.space_group_name_H-M   'P 1'
#
loop_
_entity.id
_entity.type
_entity.pdbx_description
1 polymer ?
#
loop_
_entity_poly.entity_id
_entity_poly.type
_entity_poly.pdbx_seq_one_letter_code
_entity_poly.pdbx_strand_id
1 'polypeptide(L)'
;MRRPLFVLPNRLSGTPDPDVLRALHLNLSYVLHEPSTSPLVDRFARSLLAQHRRAKHATGRMLRWRDEEFIPRIVFRDEAAVWAFQRDCASTVLTIDMGATELLARTLRLVTPSTRPPLAVWHVDHPGEDKIPTAVPLFRGTALLFLPAGARFPHWFAILIFRPGWRSVLLDLIQLAGDHPVTALAEAIEHALRDYTNQWWGWRAWWDQPAEEVLPEFREGR
;
A
#
# COMPACT_ATOMS: atom_id res chain seq x y z
N MET A 1 24.59 0.43 -17.77
CA MET A 1 24.25 -0.74 -16.93
C MET A 1 22.74 -0.86 -16.86
N ARG A 2 22.19 -2.06 -17.06
CA ARG A 2 20.75 -2.29 -17.31
C ARG A 2 19.94 -2.17 -16.01
N ARG A 3 18.87 -1.36 -16.03
CA ARG A 3 17.84 -1.25 -14.98
C ARG A 3 17.21 -2.61 -14.69
N PRO A 4 16.90 -2.97 -13.42
CA PRO A 4 15.76 -3.85 -13.18
C PRO A 4 14.51 -2.97 -13.36
N LEU A 5 13.95 -2.97 -14.57
CA LEU A 5 12.55 -2.60 -14.75
C LEU A 5 11.74 -3.69 -14.03
N PHE A 6 11.14 -3.35 -12.90
CA PHE A 6 9.99 -4.11 -12.42
C PHE A 6 8.94 -4.04 -13.51
N VAL A 7 8.84 -5.11 -14.28
CA VAL A 7 7.74 -5.33 -15.22
C VAL A 7 6.56 -5.72 -14.34
N LEU A 8 5.68 -4.75 -14.03
CA LEU A 8 4.32 -5.07 -13.61
C LEU A 8 3.78 -6.09 -14.62
N PRO A 9 3.22 -7.24 -14.21
CA PRO A 9 2.77 -8.27 -15.13
C PRO A 9 1.69 -7.71 -16.05
N ASN A 10 2.13 -7.27 -17.22
CA ASN A 10 1.31 -6.64 -18.23
C ASN A 10 0.80 -7.75 -19.15
N ARG A 11 0.04 -8.69 -18.58
CA ARG A 11 -0.83 -9.70 -19.23
C ARG A 11 -1.32 -10.70 -18.19
N LEU A 12 -2.48 -10.44 -17.57
CA LEU A 12 -3.20 -11.45 -16.80
C LEU A 12 -4.33 -12.06 -17.64
N SER A 13 -4.00 -12.61 -18.81
CA SER A 13 -4.89 -13.54 -19.55
C SER A 13 -4.40 -14.99 -19.47
N GLY A 14 -3.47 -15.28 -18.55
CA GLY A 14 -3.00 -16.63 -18.22
C GLY A 14 -3.17 -16.93 -16.72
N THR A 15 -2.79 -18.15 -16.35
CA THR A 15 -2.55 -18.56 -14.95
C THR A 15 -1.78 -17.47 -14.20
N PRO A 16 -2.14 -17.15 -12.94
CA PRO A 16 -1.40 -16.19 -12.14
C PRO A 16 0.07 -16.59 -12.08
N ASP A 17 0.96 -15.59 -12.09
CA ASP A 17 2.38 -15.82 -11.83
C ASP A 17 2.52 -16.58 -10.49
N PRO A 18 3.12 -17.79 -10.49
CA PRO A 18 3.26 -18.60 -9.29
C PRO A 18 4.00 -17.88 -8.16
N ASP A 19 4.98 -17.03 -8.48
CA ASP A 19 5.75 -16.30 -7.48
C ASP A 19 4.91 -15.22 -6.80
N VAL A 20 4.05 -14.53 -7.58
CA VAL A 20 3.09 -13.57 -7.05
C VAL A 20 2.05 -14.27 -6.16
N LEU A 21 1.54 -15.43 -6.60
CA LEU A 21 0.56 -16.16 -5.80
C LEU A 21 1.17 -16.64 -4.46
N ARG A 22 2.41 -17.12 -4.49
CA ARG A 22 3.14 -17.50 -3.28
C ARG A 22 3.35 -16.31 -2.35
N ALA A 23 3.76 -15.16 -2.88
CA ALA A 23 3.90 -13.92 -2.11
C ALA A 23 2.57 -13.51 -1.45
N LEU A 24 1.46 -13.57 -2.19
CA LEU A 24 0.13 -13.25 -1.66
C LEU A 24 -0.28 -14.19 -0.53
N HIS A 25 -0.12 -15.51 -0.70
CA HIS A 25 -0.49 -16.49 0.34
C HIS A 25 0.30 -16.25 1.62
N LEU A 26 1.60 -16.01 1.47
CA LEU A 26 2.49 -15.69 2.55
C LEU A 26 2.06 -14.41 3.28
N ASN A 27 1.86 -13.33 2.54
CA ASN A 27 1.45 -12.04 3.09
C ASN A 27 0.08 -12.10 3.77
N LEU A 28 -0.89 -12.78 3.16
CA LEU A 28 -2.24 -12.93 3.69
C LEU A 28 -2.28 -13.82 4.93
N SER A 29 -1.33 -14.75 5.10
CA SER A 29 -1.27 -15.55 6.33
C SER A 29 -1.10 -14.69 7.59
N TYR A 30 -0.31 -13.62 7.49
CA TYR A 30 -0.13 -12.64 8.57
C TYR A 30 -1.35 -11.73 8.72
N VAL A 31 -1.83 -11.14 7.61
CA VAL A 31 -2.90 -10.12 7.68
C VAL A 31 -4.26 -10.72 8.07
N LEU A 32 -4.59 -11.90 7.55
CA LEU A 32 -5.82 -12.61 7.89
C LEU A 32 -5.69 -13.46 9.15
N HIS A 33 -4.46 -13.65 9.65
CA HIS A 33 -4.15 -14.53 10.76
C HIS A 33 -4.69 -15.95 10.53
N GLU A 34 -4.35 -16.51 9.38
CA GLU A 34 -4.79 -17.83 8.91
C GLU A 34 -3.61 -18.56 8.27
N PRO A 35 -3.56 -19.91 8.28
CA PRO A 35 -2.50 -20.63 7.59
C PRO A 35 -2.44 -20.26 6.11
N SER A 36 -1.22 -20.09 5.56
CA SER A 36 -0.97 -19.73 4.17
C SER A 36 -1.56 -20.72 3.14
N THR A 37 -1.84 -21.94 3.58
CA THR A 37 -2.45 -23.02 2.79
C THR A 37 -3.97 -23.13 2.98
N SER A 38 -4.57 -22.28 3.81
CA SER A 38 -6.00 -22.34 4.11
C SER A 38 -6.87 -22.01 2.88
N PRO A 39 -8.09 -22.58 2.78
CA PRO A 39 -9.03 -22.20 1.73
C PRO A 39 -9.44 -20.72 1.78
N LEU A 40 -9.37 -20.07 2.97
CA LEU A 40 -9.68 -18.65 3.10
C LEU A 40 -8.61 -17.80 2.41
N VAL A 41 -7.33 -18.08 2.68
CA VAL A 41 -6.19 -17.39 2.06
C VAL A 41 -6.20 -17.57 0.53
N ASP A 42 -6.41 -18.79 0.03
CA ASP A 42 -6.48 -19.03 -1.43
C ASP A 42 -7.63 -18.24 -2.10
N ARG A 43 -8.82 -18.24 -1.49
CA ARG A 43 -9.95 -17.43 -1.98
C ARG A 43 -9.63 -15.94 -1.99
N PHE A 44 -9.00 -15.42 -0.94
CA PHE A 44 -8.61 -14.02 -0.87
C PHE A 44 -7.55 -13.66 -1.93
N ALA A 45 -6.51 -14.48 -2.08
CA ALA A 45 -5.46 -14.26 -3.09
C ALA A 45 -6.04 -14.22 -4.52
N ARG A 46 -6.92 -15.17 -4.86
CA ARG A 46 -7.62 -15.17 -6.16
C ARG A 46 -8.51 -13.95 -6.35
N SER A 47 -9.21 -13.53 -5.29
CA SER A 47 -10.04 -12.32 -5.31
C SER A 47 -9.19 -11.08 -5.59
N LEU A 48 -8.04 -10.92 -4.92
CA LEU A 48 -7.12 -9.81 -5.14
C LEU A 48 -6.63 -9.73 -6.59
N LEU A 49 -6.24 -10.85 -7.18
CA LEU A 49 -5.83 -10.91 -8.59
C LEU A 49 -6.96 -10.48 -9.55
N ALA A 50 -8.20 -10.85 -9.26
CA ALA A 50 -9.36 -10.43 -10.04
C ALA A 50 -9.67 -8.93 -9.85
N GLN A 51 -9.59 -8.44 -8.61
CA GLN A 51 -9.82 -7.03 -8.29
C GLN A 51 -8.74 -6.13 -8.88
N HIS A 52 -7.48 -6.56 -8.92
CA HIS A 52 -6.39 -5.78 -9.50
C HIS A 52 -6.62 -5.46 -10.98
N ARG A 53 -7.22 -6.39 -11.76
CA ARG A 53 -7.60 -6.10 -13.15
C ARG A 53 -8.63 -4.96 -13.23
N ARG A 54 -9.65 -4.99 -12.36
CA ARG A 54 -10.66 -3.93 -12.28
C ARG A 54 -10.03 -2.61 -11.84
N ALA A 55 -9.13 -2.65 -10.86
CA ALA A 55 -8.35 -1.50 -10.41
C ALA A 55 -7.58 -0.88 -11.56
N LYS A 56 -6.81 -1.68 -12.32
CA LYS A 56 -6.06 -1.21 -13.48
C LYS A 56 -6.93 -0.54 -14.54
N HIS A 57 -8.08 -1.11 -14.87
CA HIS A 57 -9.04 -0.49 -15.78
C HIS A 57 -9.60 0.83 -15.23
N ALA A 58 -9.94 0.87 -13.95
CA ALA A 58 -10.44 2.07 -13.29
C ALA A 58 -9.38 3.18 -13.23
N THR A 59 -8.16 2.85 -12.82
CA THR A 59 -6.97 3.72 -12.82
C THR A 59 -6.74 4.29 -14.22
N GLY A 60 -6.67 3.43 -15.24
CA GLY A 60 -6.43 3.84 -16.63
C GLY A 60 -7.51 4.75 -17.22
N ARG A 61 -8.76 4.67 -16.71
CA ARG A 61 -9.83 5.62 -17.03
C ARG A 61 -9.64 6.95 -16.29
N MET A 62 -9.44 6.90 -14.98
CA MET A 62 -9.31 8.10 -14.14
C MET A 62 -8.06 8.93 -14.47
N LEU A 63 -6.97 8.29 -14.90
CA LEU A 63 -5.77 8.98 -15.39
C LEU A 63 -6.06 9.88 -16.59
N ARG A 64 -7.10 9.59 -17.38
CA ARG A 64 -7.50 10.39 -18.54
C ARG A 64 -8.47 11.51 -18.22
N TRP A 65 -9.09 11.49 -17.04
CA TRP A 65 -9.96 12.58 -16.59
C TRP A 65 -9.14 13.84 -16.42
N ARG A 66 -9.73 14.99 -16.75
CA ARG A 66 -9.15 16.28 -16.37
C ARG A 66 -9.26 16.48 -14.86
N ASP A 67 -8.49 17.40 -14.31
CA ASP A 67 -8.49 17.64 -12.86
C ASP A 67 -9.86 18.09 -12.36
N GLU A 68 -10.59 18.89 -13.13
CA GLU A 68 -11.95 19.34 -12.77
C GLU A 68 -12.97 18.18 -12.72
N GLU A 69 -12.75 17.14 -13.52
CA GLU A 69 -13.57 15.92 -13.49
C GLU A 69 -13.16 14.98 -12.34
N PHE A 70 -11.86 14.95 -12.00
CA PHE A 70 -11.32 14.05 -10.99
C PHE A 70 -11.54 14.55 -9.56
N ILE A 71 -11.37 15.85 -9.29
CA ILE A 71 -11.56 16.46 -7.95
C ILE A 71 -12.86 16.01 -7.26
N PRO A 72 -14.06 16.12 -7.89
CA PRO A 72 -15.31 15.73 -7.22
C PRO A 72 -15.45 14.21 -6.98
N ARG A 73 -14.47 13.40 -7.41
CA ARG A 73 -14.41 11.95 -7.21
C ARG A 73 -13.42 11.54 -6.13
N ILE A 74 -12.73 12.50 -5.52
CA ILE A 74 -11.90 12.29 -4.36
C ILE A 74 -12.77 12.49 -3.12
N VAL A 75 -12.79 11.49 -2.25
CA VAL A 75 -13.42 11.56 -0.93
C VAL A 75 -12.32 11.46 0.11
N PHE A 76 -12.45 12.20 1.20
CA PHE A 76 -11.50 12.16 2.32
C PHE A 76 -12.04 11.25 3.41
N ARG A 77 -11.18 10.38 3.94
CA ARG A 77 -11.53 9.59 5.12
C ARG A 77 -11.67 10.47 6.36
N ASP A 78 -10.71 11.37 6.52
CA ASP A 78 -10.68 12.38 7.58
C ASP A 78 -10.30 13.73 6.98
N GLU A 79 -11.23 14.69 7.04
CA GLU A 79 -10.98 16.04 6.58
C GLU A 79 -9.94 16.73 7.49
N ALA A 80 -9.94 16.50 8.80
CA ALA A 80 -8.99 17.15 9.70
C ALA A 80 -7.54 16.78 9.34
N ALA A 81 -7.28 15.52 8.99
CA ALA A 81 -5.99 15.07 8.50
C ALA A 81 -5.57 15.77 7.19
N VAL A 82 -6.50 16.00 6.25
CA VAL A 82 -6.22 16.74 5.01
C VAL A 82 -5.79 18.18 5.33
N TRP A 83 -6.49 18.84 6.26
CA TRP A 83 -6.15 20.22 6.65
C TRP A 83 -4.80 20.29 7.38
N ALA A 84 -4.47 19.30 8.20
CA ALA A 84 -3.17 19.19 8.85
C ALA A 84 -2.05 18.93 7.81
N PHE A 85 -2.25 18.00 6.88
CA PHE A 85 -1.32 17.74 5.77
C PHE A 85 -1.10 18.97 4.91
N GLN A 86 -2.15 19.76 4.69
CA GLN A 86 -2.02 21.08 4.11
C GLN A 86 -1.09 21.94 4.98
N ARG A 87 -1.39 22.22 6.25
CA ARG A 87 -0.53 23.12 7.05
C ARG A 87 0.94 22.67 7.18
N ASP A 88 1.20 21.37 7.27
CA ASP A 88 2.54 20.80 7.49
C ASP A 88 3.53 21.04 6.34
N CYS A 89 3.04 21.37 5.14
CA CYS A 89 3.88 21.55 3.94
C CYS A 89 4.80 20.35 3.66
N ALA A 90 4.33 19.13 3.92
CA ALA A 90 5.11 17.92 3.69
C ALA A 90 5.50 17.79 2.21
N SER A 91 6.80 17.61 1.95
CA SER A 91 7.34 17.38 0.60
C SER A 91 7.43 15.89 0.24
N THR A 92 7.24 15.01 1.22
CA THR A 92 7.34 13.56 1.06
C THR A 92 6.22 12.86 1.80
N VAL A 93 5.64 11.84 1.18
CA VAL A 93 4.60 10.96 1.74
C VAL A 93 4.98 9.51 1.49
N LEU A 94 4.86 8.66 2.51
CA LEU A 94 5.03 7.22 2.41
C LEU A 94 3.73 6.55 1.96
N THR A 95 3.85 5.45 1.22
CA THR A 95 2.71 4.65 0.77
C THR A 95 3.11 3.19 0.56
N ILE A 96 2.13 2.34 0.29
CA ILE A 96 2.28 0.94 -0.13
C ILE A 96 1.45 0.70 -1.39
N ASP A 97 1.72 -0.38 -2.11
CA ASP A 97 0.96 -0.76 -3.30
C ASP A 97 -0.44 -1.26 -2.90
N MET A 98 -1.42 -0.36 -3.00
CA MET A 98 -2.76 -0.56 -2.49
C MET A 98 -3.79 0.32 -3.22
N GLY A 99 -4.84 -0.30 -3.74
CA GLY A 99 -5.94 0.39 -4.39
C GLY A 99 -5.49 1.13 -5.65
N ALA A 100 -5.67 2.44 -5.63
CA ALA A 100 -5.42 3.36 -6.74
C ALA A 100 -4.07 4.09 -6.60
N THR A 101 -3.02 3.46 -6.04
CA THR A 101 -1.75 4.14 -5.71
C THR A 101 -1.13 4.94 -6.88
N GLU A 102 -1.29 4.52 -8.13
CA GLU A 102 -0.83 5.28 -9.31
C GLU A 102 -1.45 6.70 -9.41
N LEU A 103 -2.66 6.91 -8.87
CA LEU A 103 -3.33 8.20 -8.82
C LEU A 103 -2.96 9.02 -7.57
N LEU A 104 -2.26 8.44 -6.60
CA LEU A 104 -2.03 9.05 -5.29
C LEU A 104 -1.24 10.36 -5.42
N ALA A 105 -0.13 10.37 -6.17
CA ALA A 105 0.66 11.59 -6.36
C ALA A 105 -0.15 12.72 -7.02
N ARG A 106 -1.03 12.40 -7.98
CA ARG A 106 -1.94 13.38 -8.58
C ARG A 106 -2.97 13.88 -7.58
N THR A 107 -3.58 12.96 -6.84
CA THR A 107 -4.59 13.26 -5.81
C THR A 107 -4.02 14.20 -4.76
N LEU A 108 -2.85 13.87 -4.21
CA LEU A 108 -2.18 14.67 -3.19
C LEU A 108 -1.84 16.08 -3.70
N ARG A 109 -1.39 16.23 -4.96
CA ARG A 109 -1.16 17.55 -5.57
C ARG A 109 -2.44 18.39 -5.65
N LEU A 110 -3.57 17.77 -6.00
CA LEU A 110 -4.85 18.47 -6.16
C LEU A 110 -5.44 18.94 -4.83
N VAL A 111 -5.14 18.24 -3.74
CA VAL A 111 -5.58 18.62 -2.39
C VAL A 111 -4.57 19.50 -1.66
N THR A 112 -3.47 19.86 -2.31
CA THR A 112 -2.49 20.82 -1.78
C THR A 112 -2.52 22.14 -2.54
N PRO A 113 -2.28 23.28 -1.87
CA PRO A 113 -2.07 24.57 -2.53
C PRO A 113 -1.04 24.51 -3.67
N SER A 114 -1.30 25.23 -4.76
CA SER A 114 -0.49 25.26 -5.98
C SER A 114 0.91 25.86 -5.81
N THR A 115 1.15 26.62 -4.74
CA THR A 115 2.42 27.31 -4.44
C THR A 115 3.48 26.40 -3.81
N ARG A 116 3.22 25.08 -3.72
CA ARG A 116 4.08 24.14 -2.98
C ARG A 116 5.20 23.53 -3.79
N PRO A 117 6.30 23.12 -3.11
CA PRO A 117 7.31 22.30 -3.74
C PRO A 117 6.72 20.97 -4.26
N PRO A 118 7.37 20.34 -5.25
CA PRO A 118 6.95 19.03 -5.73
C PRO A 118 6.85 18.01 -4.60
N LEU A 119 5.71 17.33 -4.54
CA LEU A 119 5.46 16.27 -3.58
C LEU A 119 6.01 14.93 -4.11
N ALA A 120 6.87 14.28 -3.35
CA ALA A 120 7.35 12.94 -3.62
C ALA A 120 6.50 11.89 -2.88
N VAL A 121 6.11 10.82 -3.58
CA VAL A 121 5.40 9.67 -3.01
C VAL A 121 6.35 8.48 -3.01
N TRP A 122 6.60 7.91 -1.84
CA TRP A 122 7.60 6.85 -1.61
C TRP A 122 6.92 5.55 -1.23
N HIS A 123 7.06 4.55 -2.09
CA HIS A 123 6.56 3.19 -1.85
C HIS A 123 7.49 2.43 -0.91
N VAL A 124 7.05 2.07 0.29
CA VAL A 124 7.90 1.36 1.26
C VAL A 124 7.99 -0.14 0.99
N ASP A 125 7.22 -0.66 0.04
CA ASP A 125 7.20 -2.07 -0.35
C ASP A 125 8.04 -2.37 -1.61
N HIS A 126 8.56 -1.33 -2.27
CA HIS A 126 9.43 -1.42 -3.44
C HIS A 126 10.89 -1.08 -3.10
N PRO A 127 11.86 -1.91 -3.52
CA PRO A 127 13.27 -1.58 -3.39
C PRO A 127 13.64 -0.36 -4.24
N GLY A 128 14.71 0.34 -3.86
CA GLY A 128 15.23 1.51 -4.56
C GLY A 128 16.66 1.83 -4.10
N GLU A 129 17.43 2.51 -4.95
CA GLU A 129 18.82 2.89 -4.64
C GLU A 129 18.93 3.89 -3.48
N ASP A 130 17.84 4.63 -3.22
CA ASP A 130 17.68 5.65 -2.18
C ASP A 130 16.98 5.12 -0.91
N LYS A 131 16.86 3.79 -0.78
CA LYS A 131 16.16 3.14 0.33
C LYS A 131 16.99 2.10 1.03
N ILE A 132 16.73 1.94 2.32
CA ILE A 132 17.39 0.97 3.19
C ILE A 132 16.39 -0.14 3.52
N PRO A 133 16.73 -1.42 3.28
CA PRO A 133 15.94 -2.54 3.77
C PRO A 133 15.85 -2.46 5.30
N THR A 134 14.63 -2.40 5.82
CA THR A 134 14.35 -2.19 7.23
C THR A 134 13.39 -3.26 7.72
N ALA A 135 13.75 -3.90 8.83
CA ALA A 135 12.88 -4.80 9.57
C ALA A 135 11.83 -3.97 10.33
N VAL A 136 10.55 -4.21 10.03
CA VAL A 136 9.40 -3.50 10.62
C VAL A 136 8.48 -4.53 11.28
N PRO A 137 8.15 -4.37 12.57
CA PRO A 137 7.20 -5.27 13.22
C PRO A 137 5.79 -5.00 12.66
N LEU A 138 5.23 -5.96 11.94
CA LEU A 138 3.89 -5.92 11.34
C LEU A 138 3.16 -7.23 11.60
N PHE A 139 1.92 -7.14 12.09
CA PHE A 139 1.06 -8.28 12.44
C PHE A 139 1.80 -9.31 13.30
N ARG A 140 2.54 -8.82 14.30
CA ARG A 140 3.40 -9.61 15.22
C ARG A 140 4.58 -10.34 14.56
N GLY A 141 4.75 -10.24 13.25
CA GLY A 141 5.91 -10.76 12.52
C GLY A 141 6.89 -9.65 12.14
N THR A 142 8.12 -10.04 11.79
CA THR A 142 9.11 -9.10 11.25
C THR A 142 8.97 -9.05 9.73
N ALA A 143 8.45 -7.94 9.21
CA ALA A 143 8.35 -7.68 7.78
C ALA A 143 9.57 -6.89 7.28
N LEU A 144 9.98 -7.13 6.03
CA LEU A 144 11.03 -6.39 5.35
C LEU A 144 10.41 -5.32 4.45
N LEU A 145 10.59 -4.05 4.80
CA LEU A 145 10.21 -2.88 4.01
C LEU A 145 11.46 -2.10 3.56
N PHE A 146 11.29 -1.12 2.67
CA PHE A 146 12.36 -0.28 2.13
C PHE A 146 12.07 1.18 2.47
N LEU A 147 12.74 1.69 3.50
CA LEU A 147 12.50 3.04 4.01
C LEU A 147 13.50 4.04 3.41
N PRO A 148 13.14 5.33 3.29
CA PRO A 148 14.06 6.35 2.78
C PRO A 148 15.38 6.40 3.56
N ALA A 149 16.51 6.47 2.86
CA ALA A 149 17.81 6.72 3.48
C ALA A 149 17.95 8.21 3.86
N GLY A 150 18.22 8.54 5.13
CA GLY A 150 18.64 9.90 5.52
C GLY A 150 17.98 10.52 6.77
N ALA A 151 18.33 11.77 7.02
CA ALA A 151 18.15 12.46 8.32
C ALA A 151 16.72 12.93 8.65
N ARG A 152 15.77 12.89 7.71
CA ARG A 152 14.37 13.25 8.00
C ARG A 152 13.40 12.21 7.44
N PHE A 153 12.83 11.43 8.35
CA PHE A 153 11.76 10.50 8.03
C PHE A 153 10.49 11.27 7.66
N PRO A 154 9.75 10.89 6.60
CA PRO A 154 8.51 11.57 6.25
C PRO A 154 7.46 11.41 7.35
N HIS A 155 6.71 12.47 7.63
CA HIS A 155 5.72 12.49 8.73
C HIS A 155 4.31 12.08 8.28
N TRP A 156 4.16 11.53 7.07
CA TRP A 156 2.87 11.24 6.49
C TRP A 156 2.88 9.91 5.76
N PHE A 157 1.85 9.11 6.03
CA PHE A 157 1.50 7.91 5.29
C PHE A 157 0.16 8.15 4.59
N ALA A 158 0.05 7.67 3.35
CA ALA A 158 -1.17 7.82 2.57
C ALA A 158 -1.48 6.57 1.77
N ILE A 159 -2.77 6.28 1.64
CA ILE A 159 -3.30 5.29 0.71
C ILE A 159 -4.46 5.93 -0.07
N LEU A 160 -4.69 5.41 -1.27
CA LEU A 160 -5.80 5.82 -2.11
C LEU A 160 -6.59 4.60 -2.52
N ILE A 161 -7.83 4.49 -2.07
CA ILE A 161 -8.63 3.26 -2.20
C ILE A 161 -9.77 3.49 -3.17
N PHE A 162 -10.08 2.51 -4.03
CA PHE A 162 -11.31 2.60 -4.82
C PHE A 162 -12.52 2.39 -3.94
N ARG A 163 -13.47 3.32 -4.03
CA ARG A 163 -14.79 3.13 -3.42
C ARG A 163 -15.63 2.15 -4.26
N PRO A 164 -16.67 1.53 -3.66
CA PRO A 164 -17.60 0.68 -4.41
C PRO A 164 -18.07 1.35 -5.70
N GLY A 165 -18.09 0.57 -6.79
CA GLY A 165 -18.42 1.05 -8.13
C GLY A 165 -17.24 1.61 -8.93
N TRP A 166 -16.02 1.70 -8.37
CA TRP A 166 -14.78 2.02 -9.10
C TRP A 166 -14.79 3.37 -9.84
N ARG A 167 -15.64 4.31 -9.40
CA ARG A 167 -15.85 5.63 -10.04
C ARG A 167 -15.39 6.81 -9.20
N SER A 168 -14.96 6.54 -7.97
CA SER A 168 -14.41 7.49 -7.02
C SER A 168 -13.37 6.80 -6.16
N VAL A 169 -12.51 7.61 -5.55
CA VAL A 169 -11.44 7.17 -4.66
C VAL A 169 -11.62 7.76 -3.27
N LEU A 170 -11.16 7.05 -2.26
CA LEU A 170 -11.06 7.48 -0.88
C LEU A 170 -9.58 7.71 -0.57
N LEU A 171 -9.21 8.95 -0.26
CA LEU A 171 -7.90 9.30 0.25
C LEU A 171 -7.92 9.14 1.78
N ASP A 172 -6.99 8.34 2.28
CA ASP A 172 -6.72 8.19 3.70
C ASP A 172 -5.30 8.70 3.98
N LEU A 173 -5.21 9.64 4.93
CA LEU A 173 -3.99 10.33 5.32
C LEU A 173 -3.77 10.13 6.81
N ILE A 174 -2.60 9.63 7.17
CA ILE A 174 -2.22 9.38 8.55
C ILE A 174 -0.92 10.14 8.82
N GLN A 175 -0.96 11.02 9.82
CA GLN A 175 0.25 11.68 10.30
C GLN A 175 1.04 10.69 11.15
N LEU A 176 2.30 10.49 10.81
CA LEU A 176 3.24 9.66 11.55
C LEU A 176 3.83 10.51 12.68
N ALA A 177 3.18 10.43 13.85
CA ALA A 177 3.56 11.18 15.04
C ALA A 177 4.51 10.41 15.96
N GLY A 178 5.27 11.14 16.77
CA GLY A 178 6.10 10.60 17.85
C GLY A 178 7.59 10.42 17.50
N ASP A 179 8.36 10.07 18.53
CA ASP A 179 9.82 9.90 18.44
C ASP A 179 10.23 8.56 17.80
N HIS A 180 9.26 7.71 17.47
CA HIS A 180 9.45 6.37 16.91
C HIS A 180 8.76 6.23 15.54
N PRO A 181 9.31 6.86 14.49
CA PRO A 181 8.66 6.95 13.17
C PRO A 181 8.38 5.59 12.51
N VAL A 182 9.23 4.59 12.74
CA VAL A 182 9.04 3.24 12.18
C VAL A 182 7.85 2.55 12.84
N THR A 183 7.66 2.72 14.15
CA THR A 183 6.50 2.18 14.88
C THR A 183 5.22 2.86 14.42
N ALA A 184 5.21 4.19 14.30
CA ALA A 184 4.04 4.91 13.77
C ALA A 184 3.70 4.50 12.33
N LEU A 185 4.72 4.29 11.48
CA LEU A 185 4.51 3.75 10.14
C LEU A 185 3.90 2.34 10.18
N ALA A 186 4.41 1.48 11.07
CA ALA A 186 3.91 0.12 11.22
C ALA A 186 2.41 0.12 11.59
N GLU A 187 2.02 0.92 12.58
CA GLU A 187 0.63 1.09 13.00
C GLU A 187 -0.25 1.60 11.85
N ALA A 188 0.21 2.60 11.10
CA ALA A 188 -0.50 3.15 9.95
C ALA A 188 -0.69 2.11 8.83
N ILE A 189 0.33 1.29 8.56
CA ILE A 189 0.27 0.20 7.58
C ILE A 189 -0.68 -0.90 8.05
N GLU A 190 -0.61 -1.34 9.30
CA GLU A 190 -1.53 -2.36 9.83
C GLU A 190 -2.98 -1.88 9.79
N HIS A 191 -3.23 -0.62 10.16
CA HIS A 191 -4.56 0.01 10.09
C HIS A 191 -5.10 -0.02 8.65
N ALA A 192 -4.30 0.43 7.69
CA ALA A 192 -4.64 0.37 6.27
C ALA A 192 -4.94 -1.05 5.79
N LEU A 193 -4.10 -2.01 6.17
CA LEU A 193 -4.25 -3.41 5.77
C LEU A 193 -5.48 -4.07 6.40
N ARG A 194 -5.85 -3.73 7.63
CA ARG A 194 -7.09 -4.22 8.27
C ARG A 194 -8.35 -3.70 7.57
N ASP A 195 -8.36 -2.42 7.20
CA ASP A 195 -9.55 -1.81 6.60
C ASP A 195 -9.72 -2.13 5.11
N TYR A 196 -8.60 -2.29 4.39
CA TYR A 196 -8.59 -2.36 2.93
C TYR A 196 -7.80 -3.55 2.39
N THR A 197 -7.78 -4.68 3.12
CA THR A 197 -7.06 -5.90 2.71
C THR A 197 -7.39 -6.31 1.28
N ASN A 198 -8.66 -6.16 0.87
CA ASN A 198 -9.17 -6.55 -0.45
C ASN A 198 -8.70 -5.67 -1.62
N GLN A 199 -7.91 -4.64 -1.35
CA GLN A 199 -7.27 -3.78 -2.33
C GLN A 199 -5.77 -3.66 -2.10
N TRP A 200 -5.20 -4.46 -1.18
CA TRP A 200 -3.76 -4.55 -1.03
C TRP A 200 -3.18 -5.48 -2.10
N TRP A 201 -2.23 -4.96 -2.86
CA TRP A 201 -1.67 -5.67 -4.00
C TRP A 201 -0.59 -6.65 -3.58
N GLY A 202 0.30 -6.30 -2.65
CA GLY A 202 1.14 -7.28 -1.95
C GLY A 202 1.94 -8.22 -2.86
N TRP A 203 2.37 -7.75 -4.05
CA TRP A 203 3.00 -8.59 -5.08
C TRP A 203 4.35 -9.18 -4.68
N ARG A 204 4.97 -8.62 -3.64
CA ARG A 204 6.22 -9.10 -3.06
C ARG A 204 5.94 -9.62 -1.66
N ALA A 205 6.59 -10.73 -1.31
CA ALA A 205 6.68 -11.20 0.07
C ALA A 205 7.25 -10.12 0.98
N TRP A 206 6.51 -9.77 2.03
CA TRP A 206 6.99 -8.88 3.09
C TRP A 206 7.65 -9.68 4.21
N TRP A 207 7.23 -10.92 4.45
CA TRP A 207 7.84 -11.84 5.41
C TRP A 207 8.62 -12.93 4.68
N ASP A 208 9.52 -13.62 5.40
CA ASP A 208 10.34 -14.70 4.82
C ASP A 208 9.68 -16.09 4.94
N GLN A 209 8.85 -16.28 5.96
CA GLN A 209 8.18 -17.55 6.31
C GLN A 209 6.72 -17.28 6.65
N PRO A 210 5.80 -18.24 6.45
CA PRO A 210 4.38 -18.03 6.71
C PRO A 210 4.06 -17.92 8.20
N ALA A 211 2.95 -17.25 8.51
CA ALA A 211 2.56 -16.93 9.87
C ALA A 211 2.47 -18.19 10.75
N GLU A 212 1.97 -19.31 10.20
CA GLU A 212 1.84 -20.57 10.94
C GLU A 212 3.16 -21.26 11.33
N GLU A 213 4.28 -20.87 10.72
CA GLU A 213 5.61 -21.38 11.07
C GLU A 213 6.29 -20.52 12.15
N VAL A 214 6.03 -19.21 12.12
CA VAL A 214 6.71 -18.21 12.96
C VAL A 214 5.94 -17.88 14.23
N LEU A 215 4.63 -17.66 14.13
CA LEU A 215 3.82 -17.17 15.23
C LEU A 215 3.44 -18.30 16.20
N PRO A 216 3.66 -18.13 17.52
CA PRO A 216 3.46 -19.20 18.50
C PRO A 216 2.01 -19.69 18.59
N GLU A 217 1.03 -18.83 18.36
CA GLU A 217 -0.40 -19.16 18.49
C GLU A 217 -0.88 -20.22 17.48
N PHE A 218 -0.19 -20.43 16.36
CA PHE A 218 -0.49 -21.54 15.43
C PHE A 218 0.07 -22.89 15.87
N ARG A 219 0.95 -22.91 16.89
CA ARG A 219 1.54 -24.13 17.45
C ARG A 219 0.66 -24.72 18.55
N GLU A 220 -0.10 -23.88 19.26
CA GLU A 220 -0.94 -24.28 20.40
C GLU A 220 -2.28 -24.92 19.98
N GLY A 221 -2.63 -24.88 18.70
CA GLY A 221 -3.83 -25.49 18.13
C GLY A 221 -3.60 -26.78 17.32
N ARG A 222 -2.40 -27.39 17.38
CA ARG A 222 -2.08 -28.68 16.74
C ARG A 222 -2.03 -29.82 17.74
#